data_AF-A0A661P157-F1
#
_entry.id   AF-A0A661P157-F1
#
_cell.length_a   1.000
_cell.length_b   1.000
_cell.length_c   1.000
_cell.angle_alpha   90.00
_cell.angle_beta   90.00
_cell.angle_gamma   90.00
#
_symmetry.space_group_name_H-M   'P 1'
#
loop_
_entity.id
_entity.type
_entity.pdbx_description
1 polymer ?
#
loop_
_entity_poly.entity_id
_entity_poly.type
_entity_poly.pdbx_seq_one_letter_code
_entity_poly.pdbx_strand_id
1 'polypeptide(L)'
;MDVPGRAREWLLLLALLLPGGAARADFRLPILNPVPKTLSIPATIDPSILEEFSRVKDIGIEVRLSGGNLVPGRLLQVLKERFPGNRKFFVMRGDILPRHAEQLRGLEQVEVWYHLGGKKFAARTRNQLYSLGPVRKVIVLPADFDNDLLQQALGMSFTSVAVAVGDTIPAQQLRWLGIDRRRRKYLLLSPDAGRQAVYQASELSPVELLVPARNNRLDDKFLQLLANLREMGITILVDGRFTIADARRLTRLENFSLKVVLQDPPQMIPGLVDLLGRLHPPR
;
A
#
# COMPACT_ATOMS: atom_id res chain seq x y z
N MET A 1 64.62 6.77 36.32
CA MET A 1 63.40 7.40 36.88
C MET A 1 62.47 7.63 35.72
N ASP A 2 61.71 6.59 35.43
CA ASP A 2 60.73 6.51 34.38
C ASP A 2 59.47 7.28 34.77
N VAL A 3 59.00 8.13 33.86
CA VAL A 3 57.66 8.71 33.93
C VAL A 3 56.86 8.20 32.73
N PRO A 4 55.62 7.74 32.93
CA PRO A 4 55.00 6.69 32.12
C PRO A 4 53.97 7.22 31.11
N GLY A 5 53.86 6.54 29.98
CA GLY A 5 52.61 5.87 29.57
C GLY A 5 51.27 6.64 29.54
N ARG A 6 51.22 7.96 29.32
CA ARG A 6 49.94 8.70 29.16
C ARG A 6 49.90 9.73 28.03
N ALA A 7 50.64 9.50 26.95
CA ALA A 7 50.56 10.30 25.72
C ALA A 7 49.92 9.55 24.52
N ARG A 8 49.49 8.29 24.70
CA ARG A 8 48.93 7.45 23.63
C ARG A 8 47.40 7.33 23.61
N GLU A 9 46.70 7.83 24.62
CA GLU A 9 45.23 7.72 24.69
C GLU A 9 44.47 8.93 24.12
N TRP A 10 45.13 10.06 23.89
CA TRP A 10 44.48 11.26 23.33
C TRP A 10 44.45 11.32 21.80
N LEU A 11 45.14 10.40 21.11
CA LEU A 11 45.12 10.28 19.64
C LEU A 11 43.96 9.41 19.13
N LEU A 12 43.24 8.70 20.00
CA LEU A 12 42.05 7.91 19.64
C LEU A 12 40.73 8.67 19.86
N LEU A 13 40.74 9.78 20.61
CA LEU A 13 39.55 10.61 20.86
C LEU A 13 39.39 11.79 19.88
N LEU A 14 40.39 12.04 19.03
CA LEU A 14 40.33 13.04 17.95
C LEU A 14 39.75 12.50 16.64
N ALA A 15 39.26 11.25 16.62
CA ALA A 15 38.50 10.69 15.50
C ALA A 15 36.98 10.96 15.58
N LEU A 16 36.49 11.63 16.63
CA LEU A 16 35.07 11.94 16.84
C LEU A 16 34.67 13.38 16.49
N LEU A 17 35.57 14.19 15.95
CA LEU A 17 35.29 15.58 15.56
C LEU A 17 35.90 15.90 14.19
N LEU A 18 35.32 15.33 13.13
CA LEU A 18 35.40 15.89 11.78
C LEU A 18 33.98 16.12 11.25
N PRO A 19 33.61 17.38 10.94
CA PRO A 19 32.44 17.68 10.12
C PRO A 19 32.83 17.45 8.66
N GLY A 20 32.05 16.66 7.93
CA GLY A 20 32.19 16.56 6.48
C GLY A 20 32.42 15.14 5.99
N GLY A 21 31.57 14.74 5.05
CA GLY A 21 31.57 13.41 4.45
C GLY A 21 30.50 12.54 5.06
N ALA A 22 29.24 12.81 4.71
CA ALA A 22 28.23 11.77 4.69
C ALA A 22 28.83 10.62 3.86
N ALA A 23 29.33 9.59 4.55
CA ALA A 23 29.64 8.32 3.95
C ALA A 23 28.32 7.84 3.36
N ARG A 24 28.12 8.14 2.06
CA ARG A 24 27.19 7.44 1.20
C ARG A 24 27.72 6.03 1.12
N ALA A 25 27.48 5.25 2.17
CA ALA A 25 27.54 3.82 2.07
C ALA A 25 26.48 3.46 1.03
N ASP A 26 26.96 3.12 -0.15
CA ASP A 26 26.20 2.54 -1.25
C ASP A 26 25.69 1.16 -0.82
N PHE A 27 24.67 1.19 0.04
CA PHE A 27 23.94 -0.01 0.42
C PHE A 27 22.98 -0.37 -0.71
N ARG A 28 23.46 -1.20 -1.64
CA ARG A 28 22.59 -1.94 -2.56
C ARG A 28 21.88 -3.02 -1.76
N LEU A 29 20.58 -2.89 -1.57
CA LEU A 29 19.77 -4.02 -1.11
C LEU A 29 19.79 -5.05 -2.27
N PRO A 30 20.05 -6.34 -2.00
CA PRO A 30 20.04 -7.39 -3.03
C PRO A 30 18.59 -7.71 -3.42
N ILE A 31 17.86 -6.72 -3.93
CA ILE A 31 16.51 -6.89 -4.45
C ILE A 31 16.67 -7.18 -5.93
N LEU A 32 16.55 -8.45 -6.28
CA LEU A 32 16.74 -8.94 -7.66
C LEU A 32 15.61 -8.47 -8.60
N ASN A 33 14.45 -8.07 -8.05
CA ASN A 33 13.28 -7.63 -8.80
C ASN A 33 12.81 -6.21 -8.40
N PRO A 34 12.29 -5.39 -9.33
CA PRO A 34 11.66 -4.13 -8.96
C PRO A 34 10.46 -4.38 -8.04
N VAL A 35 10.44 -3.73 -6.87
CA VAL A 35 9.31 -3.78 -5.94
C VAL A 35 8.35 -2.66 -6.30
N PRO A 36 7.13 -2.92 -6.81
CA PRO A 36 6.14 -1.89 -7.01
C PRO A 36 5.82 -1.20 -5.69
N LYS A 37 5.77 0.12 -5.70
CA LYS A 37 5.60 0.94 -4.50
C LYS A 37 4.36 1.80 -4.62
N THR A 38 3.56 1.85 -3.56
CA THR A 38 2.43 2.78 -3.44
C THR A 38 2.58 3.60 -2.17
N LEU A 39 2.49 4.93 -2.27
CA LEU A 39 2.35 5.82 -1.13
C LEU A 39 0.86 6.10 -0.90
N SER A 40 0.32 5.70 0.25
CA SER A 40 -1.05 5.95 0.68
C SER A 40 -1.10 7.10 1.68
N ILE A 41 -1.77 8.18 1.29
CA ILE A 41 -1.83 9.45 2.02
C ILE A 41 -3.29 9.79 2.36
N PRO A 42 -3.55 10.46 3.50
CA PRO A 42 -4.85 11.09 3.71
C PRO A 42 -5.01 12.29 2.77
N ALA A 43 -6.23 12.60 2.34
CA ALA A 43 -6.48 13.74 1.46
C ALA A 43 -6.18 15.10 2.11
N THR A 44 -6.05 15.14 3.43
CA THR A 44 -5.72 16.30 4.27
C THR A 44 -4.22 16.57 4.36
N ILE A 45 -3.37 15.71 3.79
CA ILE A 45 -1.91 15.87 3.85
C ILE A 45 -1.48 17.19 3.20
N ASP A 46 -0.44 17.83 3.75
CA ASP A 46 0.22 18.94 3.08
C ASP A 46 0.81 18.44 1.74
N PRO A 47 0.41 19.01 0.59
CA PRO A 47 0.95 18.61 -0.71
C PRO A 47 2.48 18.71 -0.82
N SER A 48 3.13 19.57 -0.02
CA SER A 48 4.59 19.67 0.02
C SER A 48 5.27 18.34 0.37
N ILE A 49 4.68 17.55 1.28
CA ILE A 49 5.17 16.21 1.65
C ILE A 49 5.14 15.29 0.44
N LEU A 50 4.06 15.34 -0.36
CA LEU A 50 3.94 14.51 -1.55
C LEU A 50 4.96 14.90 -2.62
N GLU A 51 5.26 16.19 -2.78
CA GLU A 51 6.25 16.67 -3.75
C GLU A 51 7.64 16.06 -3.52
N GLU A 52 8.04 15.79 -2.27
CA GLU A 52 9.30 15.11 -1.96
C GLU A 52 9.40 13.72 -2.60
N PHE A 53 8.28 13.01 -2.73
CA PHE A 53 8.22 11.68 -3.33
C PHE A 53 8.21 11.70 -4.87
N SER A 54 8.13 12.86 -5.51
CA SER A 54 8.16 12.97 -6.99
C SER A 54 9.48 12.44 -7.58
N ARG A 55 10.56 12.42 -6.80
CA ARG A 55 11.86 11.84 -7.19
C ARG A 55 11.89 10.31 -7.12
N VAL A 56 10.90 9.68 -6.48
CA VAL A 56 10.82 8.22 -6.39
C VAL A 56 10.20 7.70 -7.69
N LYS A 57 11.02 7.04 -8.50
CA LYS A 57 10.58 6.48 -9.77
C LYS A 57 9.45 5.45 -9.58
N ASP A 58 8.50 5.45 -10.51
CA ASP A 58 7.43 4.46 -10.64
C ASP A 58 6.56 4.26 -9.37
N ILE A 59 6.43 5.29 -8.53
CA ILE A 59 5.62 5.26 -7.31
C ILE A 59 4.13 5.48 -7.59
N GLY A 60 3.27 4.54 -7.21
CA GLY A 60 1.82 4.73 -7.21
C GLY A 60 1.39 5.65 -6.06
N ILE A 61 0.37 6.47 -6.27
CA ILE A 61 -0.16 7.36 -5.22
C ILE A 61 -1.60 6.96 -4.89
N GLU A 62 -1.87 6.63 -3.64
CA GLU A 62 -3.21 6.40 -3.13
C GLU A 62 -3.66 7.57 -2.26
N VAL A 63 -4.77 8.21 -2.62
CA VAL A 63 -5.42 9.25 -1.83
C VAL A 63 -6.61 8.66 -1.11
N ARG A 64 -6.61 8.73 0.22
CA ARG A 64 -7.74 8.29 1.06
C ARG A 64 -8.64 9.48 1.37
N LEU A 65 -9.83 9.46 0.80
CA LEU A 65 -10.85 10.48 0.98
C LEU A 65 -11.70 10.15 2.20
N SER A 66 -11.78 11.07 3.16
CA SER A 66 -12.70 10.99 4.29
C SER A 66 -14.08 11.53 3.88
N GLY A 67 -15.15 10.81 4.22
CA GLY A 67 -16.53 11.33 4.21
C GLY A 67 -17.08 11.87 2.89
N GLY A 68 -16.67 11.34 1.73
CA GLY A 68 -17.15 11.83 0.43
C GLY A 68 -16.56 13.18 0.00
N ASN A 69 -15.51 13.66 0.68
CA ASN A 69 -14.82 14.89 0.33
C ASN A 69 -14.18 14.80 -1.07
N LEU A 70 -14.01 15.96 -1.70
CA LEU A 70 -13.24 16.11 -2.94
C LEU A 70 -11.74 16.11 -2.64
N VAL A 71 -10.93 15.79 -3.65
CA VAL A 71 -9.49 15.99 -3.57
C VAL A 71 -9.23 17.50 -3.53
N PRO A 72 -8.48 18.04 -2.55
CA PRO A 72 -8.13 19.46 -2.55
C PRO A 72 -7.45 19.86 -3.86
N GLY A 73 -7.80 21.05 -4.39
CA GLY A 73 -7.32 21.50 -5.70
C GLY A 73 -5.80 21.50 -5.83
N ARG A 74 -5.09 21.95 -4.79
CA ARG A 74 -3.61 21.93 -4.74
C ARG A 74 -3.05 20.50 -4.80
N LEU A 75 -3.65 19.56 -4.05
CA LEU A 75 -3.23 18.15 -4.10
C LEU A 75 -3.49 17.56 -5.49
N LEU A 76 -4.64 17.86 -6.10
CA LEU A 76 -4.96 17.43 -7.46
C LEU A 76 -3.96 17.97 -8.48
N GLN A 77 -3.52 19.22 -8.34
CA GLN A 77 -2.49 19.82 -9.19
C GLN A 77 -1.15 19.10 -9.05
N VAL A 78 -0.69 18.83 -7.82
CA VAL A 78 0.55 18.07 -7.57
C VAL A 78 0.48 16.68 -8.22
N LEU A 79 -0.65 15.97 -8.09
CA LEU A 79 -0.84 14.66 -8.73
C LEU A 79 -0.74 14.69 -10.25
N LYS A 80 -1.15 15.79 -10.89
CA LYS A 80 -1.07 15.98 -12.35
C LYS A 80 0.33 16.34 -12.80
N GLU A 81 0.95 17.32 -12.13
CA GLU A 81 2.19 17.93 -12.58
C GLU A 81 3.43 17.13 -12.16
N ARG A 82 3.41 16.50 -10.98
CA ARG A 82 4.59 15.82 -10.40
C ARG A 82 4.56 14.30 -10.55
N PHE A 83 3.39 13.72 -10.82
CA PHE A 83 3.21 12.27 -10.98
C PHE A 83 2.51 11.89 -12.30
N PRO A 84 2.93 12.44 -13.45
CA PRO A 84 2.36 12.06 -14.74
C PRO A 84 2.67 10.59 -15.05
N GLY A 85 1.71 9.85 -15.61
CA GLY A 85 1.90 8.42 -15.93
C GLY A 85 1.96 7.46 -14.72
N ASN A 86 2.04 7.96 -13.49
CA ASN A 86 1.99 7.09 -12.29
C ASN A 86 0.55 6.66 -12.00
N ARG A 87 0.38 5.42 -11.52
CA ARG A 87 -0.92 4.87 -11.07
C ARG A 87 -1.48 5.68 -9.90
N LYS A 88 -2.77 6.01 -9.97
CA LYS A 88 -3.47 6.78 -8.94
C LYS A 88 -4.63 5.97 -8.40
N PHE A 89 -4.68 5.83 -7.10
CA PHE A 89 -5.73 5.10 -6.39
C PHE A 89 -6.52 6.08 -5.53
N PHE A 90 -7.85 5.98 -5.57
CA PHE A 90 -8.72 6.80 -4.72
C PHE A 90 -9.53 5.88 -3.83
N VAL A 91 -9.25 5.92 -2.52
CA VAL A 91 -10.05 5.19 -1.53
C VAL A 91 -11.19 6.09 -1.10
N MET A 92 -12.42 5.66 -1.40
CA MET A 92 -13.63 6.44 -1.22
C MET A 92 -14.62 5.71 -0.31
N ARG A 93 -15.38 6.49 0.47
CA ARG A 93 -16.52 6.01 1.26
C ARG A 93 -17.65 7.03 1.15
N GLY A 94 -18.90 6.58 1.21
CA GLY A 94 -20.08 7.45 1.20
C GLY A 94 -20.48 7.93 -0.20
N ASP A 95 -21.18 9.06 -0.28
CA ASP A 95 -21.74 9.56 -1.54
C ASP A 95 -20.66 9.97 -2.55
N ILE A 96 -20.83 9.54 -3.81
CA ILE A 96 -20.02 10.02 -4.94
C ILE A 96 -20.81 11.13 -5.65
N LEU A 97 -20.19 12.29 -5.75
CA LEU A 97 -20.73 13.49 -6.39
C LEU A 97 -20.22 13.59 -7.83
N PRO A 98 -20.97 14.25 -8.74
CA PRO A 98 -20.52 14.46 -10.13
C PRO A 98 -19.13 15.11 -10.24
N ARG A 99 -18.81 16.02 -9.31
CA ARG A 99 -17.50 16.68 -9.23
C ARG A 99 -16.34 15.71 -9.00
N HIS A 100 -16.56 14.56 -8.34
CA HIS A 100 -15.54 13.51 -8.22
C HIS A 100 -15.19 12.97 -9.61
N ALA A 101 -16.19 12.66 -10.44
CA ALA A 101 -15.96 12.17 -11.79
C ALA A 101 -15.17 13.19 -12.63
N GLU A 102 -15.49 14.49 -12.52
CA GLU A 102 -14.76 15.56 -13.20
C GLU A 102 -13.28 15.62 -12.77
N GLN A 103 -13.00 15.56 -11.46
CA GLN A 103 -11.63 15.54 -10.95
C GLN A 103 -10.85 14.31 -11.44
N LEU A 104 -11.48 13.13 -11.43
CA LEU A 104 -10.86 11.87 -11.82
C LEU A 104 -10.63 11.77 -13.34
N ARG A 105 -11.51 12.34 -14.18
CA ARG A 105 -11.32 12.37 -15.64
C ARG A 105 -10.07 13.13 -16.07
N GLY A 106 -9.65 14.13 -15.29
CA GLY A 106 -8.43 14.88 -15.54
C GLY A 106 -7.15 14.15 -15.13
N LEU A 107 -7.24 12.90 -14.67
CA LEU A 107 -6.13 12.09 -14.21
C LEU A 107 -5.99 10.81 -15.04
N GLU A 108 -4.75 10.40 -15.27
CA GLU A 108 -4.43 9.16 -15.96
C GLU A 108 -4.26 7.99 -14.98
N GLN A 109 -4.48 6.77 -15.45
CA GLN A 109 -4.26 5.51 -14.72
C GLN A 109 -4.96 5.46 -13.35
N VAL A 110 -6.24 5.84 -13.33
CA VAL A 110 -7.06 5.94 -12.12
C VAL A 110 -7.74 4.62 -11.78
N GLU A 111 -7.63 4.24 -10.51
CA GLU A 111 -8.37 3.14 -9.89
C GLU A 111 -9.11 3.65 -8.64
N VAL A 112 -10.38 3.29 -8.48
CA VAL A 112 -11.21 3.73 -7.35
C VAL A 112 -11.53 2.54 -6.45
N TRP A 113 -11.08 2.60 -5.20
CA TRP A 113 -11.39 1.64 -4.14
C TRP A 113 -12.56 2.17 -3.32
N TYR A 114 -13.76 1.69 -3.61
CA TYR A 114 -14.98 2.17 -2.97
C TYR A 114 -15.42 1.23 -1.85
N HIS A 115 -15.39 1.72 -0.61
CA HIS A 115 -15.92 0.97 0.53
C HIS A 115 -17.43 1.14 0.65
N LEU A 116 -18.15 0.02 0.59
CA LEU A 116 -19.58 0.00 0.86
C LEU A 116 -19.83 0.23 2.35
N GLY A 117 -20.71 1.20 2.65
CA GLY A 117 -21.07 1.57 4.03
C GLY A 117 -22.19 0.73 4.64
N GLY A 118 -22.79 -0.21 3.90
CA GLY A 118 -23.91 -1.02 4.39
C GLY A 118 -24.06 -2.34 3.64
N LYS A 119 -24.98 -3.18 4.13
CA LYS A 119 -25.21 -4.54 3.62
C LYS A 119 -25.98 -4.60 2.29
N LYS A 120 -26.40 -3.45 1.74
CA LYS A 120 -27.18 -3.38 0.50
C LYS A 120 -26.52 -2.44 -0.49
N PHE A 121 -26.53 -2.85 -1.76
CA PHE A 121 -26.03 -2.03 -2.86
C PHE A 121 -27.15 -1.11 -3.35
N ALA A 122 -27.29 0.06 -2.73
CA ALA A 122 -28.33 1.01 -3.13
C ALA A 122 -28.22 1.36 -4.62
N ALA A 123 -29.36 1.45 -5.32
CA ALA A 123 -29.41 1.79 -6.75
C ALA A 123 -28.71 3.13 -7.04
N ARG A 124 -28.85 4.11 -6.12
CA ARG A 124 -28.14 5.39 -6.16
C ARG A 124 -26.61 5.20 -6.19
N THR A 125 -26.06 4.40 -5.29
CA THR A 125 -24.62 4.09 -5.22
C THR A 125 -24.13 3.42 -6.50
N ARG A 126 -24.94 2.52 -7.07
CA ARG A 126 -24.63 1.86 -8.35
C ARG A 126 -24.55 2.86 -9.51
N ASN A 127 -25.55 3.73 -9.64
CA ASN A 127 -25.57 4.75 -10.68
C ASN A 127 -24.40 5.74 -10.54
N GLN A 128 -24.09 6.11 -9.29
CA GLN A 128 -22.93 6.94 -8.94
C GLN A 128 -21.59 6.29 -9.31
N LEU A 129 -21.42 4.99 -9.07
CA LEU A 129 -20.21 4.28 -9.49
C LEU A 129 -20.11 4.21 -11.01
N TYR A 130 -21.21 3.96 -11.73
CA TYR A 130 -21.21 3.98 -13.19
C TYR A 130 -20.89 5.37 -13.76
N SER A 131 -21.33 6.46 -13.11
CA SER A 131 -21.09 7.83 -13.59
C SER A 131 -19.64 8.30 -13.47
N LEU A 132 -18.80 7.58 -12.71
CA LEU A 132 -17.34 7.79 -12.71
C LEU A 132 -16.69 7.48 -14.07
N GLY A 133 -17.41 6.83 -15.00
CA GLY A 133 -16.92 6.53 -16.35
C GLY A 133 -15.94 5.36 -16.37
N PRO A 134 -15.04 5.28 -17.37
CA PRO A 134 -14.18 4.13 -17.64
C PRO A 134 -12.95 4.04 -16.70
N VAL A 135 -13.12 4.35 -15.42
CA VAL A 135 -12.08 4.11 -14.39
C VAL A 135 -12.19 2.68 -13.86
N ARG A 136 -11.05 2.07 -13.50
CA ARG A 136 -11.06 0.77 -12.83
C ARG A 136 -11.65 0.93 -11.44
N LYS A 137 -12.51 -0.01 -11.02
CA LYS A 137 -13.19 0.05 -9.73
C LYS A 137 -12.91 -1.22 -8.93
N VAL A 138 -12.63 -1.04 -7.65
CA VAL A 138 -12.54 -2.11 -6.66
C VAL A 138 -13.61 -1.86 -5.62
N ILE A 139 -14.56 -2.78 -5.49
CA ILE A 139 -15.62 -2.69 -4.48
C ILE A 139 -15.12 -3.38 -3.22
N VAL A 140 -14.96 -2.61 -2.15
CA VAL A 140 -14.59 -3.14 -0.85
C VAL A 140 -15.86 -3.47 -0.07
N LEU A 141 -16.10 -4.75 0.15
CA LEU A 141 -17.25 -5.25 0.90
C LEU A 141 -17.01 -5.09 2.41
N PRO A 142 -18.07 -4.80 3.20
CA PRO A 142 -17.98 -4.84 4.66
C PRO A 142 -17.70 -6.27 5.12
N ALA A 143 -17.10 -6.45 6.31
CA ALA A 143 -16.70 -7.79 6.78
C ALA A 143 -17.88 -8.78 6.93
N ASP A 144 -19.08 -8.25 7.20
CA ASP A 144 -20.31 -9.00 7.46
C ASP A 144 -21.30 -8.96 6.27
N PHE A 145 -20.76 -8.88 5.04
CA PHE A 145 -21.54 -8.95 3.81
C PHE A 145 -22.25 -10.30 3.63
N ASP A 146 -23.41 -10.28 2.99
CA ASP A 146 -24.18 -11.46 2.61
C ASP A 146 -23.96 -11.85 1.13
N ASN A 147 -24.53 -12.99 0.72
CA ASN A 147 -24.42 -13.46 -0.66
C ASN A 147 -24.95 -12.44 -1.66
N ASP A 148 -26.10 -11.84 -1.34
CA ASP A 148 -26.83 -10.97 -2.25
C ASP A 148 -26.00 -9.73 -2.56
N LEU A 149 -25.31 -9.17 -1.57
CA LEU A 149 -24.39 -8.06 -1.77
C LEU A 149 -23.19 -8.44 -2.64
N LEU A 150 -22.61 -9.63 -2.41
CA LEU A 150 -21.50 -10.13 -3.22
C LEU A 150 -21.92 -10.36 -4.67
N GLN A 151 -23.07 -11.01 -4.91
CA GLN A 151 -23.59 -11.23 -6.26
C GLN A 151 -23.88 -9.90 -6.97
N GLN A 152 -24.41 -8.91 -6.26
CA GLN A 152 -24.59 -7.57 -6.81
C GLN A 152 -23.27 -6.90 -7.18
N ALA A 153 -22.23 -7.03 -6.37
CA ALA A 153 -20.90 -6.48 -6.66
C ALA A 153 -20.19 -7.19 -7.82
N LEU A 154 -20.31 -8.51 -7.91
CA LEU A 154 -19.77 -9.33 -9.01
C LEU A 154 -20.54 -9.11 -10.33
N GLY A 155 -21.84 -8.87 -10.25
CA GLY A 155 -22.70 -8.57 -11.40
C GLY A 155 -22.38 -7.24 -12.10
N MET A 156 -21.60 -6.35 -11.47
CA MET A 156 -21.11 -5.14 -12.15
C MET A 156 -19.98 -5.50 -13.12
N SER A 157 -20.04 -5.00 -14.36
CA SER A 157 -19.08 -5.36 -15.44
C SER A 157 -17.67 -4.77 -15.26
N PHE A 158 -17.46 -3.87 -14.30
CA PHE A 158 -16.26 -3.01 -14.23
C PHE A 158 -15.42 -3.19 -12.95
N THR A 159 -15.65 -4.28 -12.19
CA THR A 159 -15.24 -4.37 -10.78
C THR A 159 -14.38 -5.59 -10.44
N SER A 160 -13.27 -5.35 -9.74
CA SER A 160 -12.69 -6.33 -8.83
C SER A 160 -13.37 -6.20 -7.46
N VAL A 161 -13.33 -7.26 -6.65
CA VAL A 161 -13.89 -7.25 -5.29
C VAL A 161 -12.77 -7.34 -4.27
N ALA A 162 -12.87 -6.54 -3.22
CA ALA A 162 -12.02 -6.59 -2.05
C ALA A 162 -12.84 -6.98 -0.81
N VAL A 163 -12.28 -7.85 0.02
CA VAL A 163 -12.94 -8.35 1.24
C VAL A 163 -12.00 -8.23 2.43
N ALA A 164 -12.50 -7.70 3.54
CA ALA A 164 -11.78 -7.72 4.82
C ALA A 164 -11.82 -9.11 5.43
N VAL A 165 -10.66 -9.62 5.85
CA VAL A 165 -10.48 -10.98 6.35
C VAL A 165 -9.83 -10.93 7.72
N GLY A 166 -10.44 -11.60 8.70
CA GLY A 166 -9.89 -11.79 10.03
C GLY A 166 -8.89 -12.95 10.09
N ASP A 167 -8.90 -13.70 11.18
CA ASP A 167 -8.04 -14.89 11.35
C ASP A 167 -8.46 -16.07 10.44
N THR A 168 -9.73 -16.12 10.06
CA THR A 168 -10.28 -17.10 9.12
C THR A 168 -11.20 -16.42 8.12
N ILE A 169 -11.37 -17.06 6.96
CA ILE A 169 -12.39 -16.71 5.98
C ILE A 169 -13.56 -17.68 6.17
N PRO A 170 -14.79 -17.19 6.45
CA PRO A 170 -15.95 -18.06 6.57
C PRO A 170 -16.12 -18.95 5.34
N ALA A 171 -16.41 -20.24 5.54
CA ALA A 171 -16.52 -21.23 4.46
C ALA A 171 -17.51 -20.81 3.35
N GLN A 172 -18.57 -20.11 3.73
CA GLN A 172 -19.54 -19.57 2.79
C GLN A 172 -18.95 -18.45 1.92
N GLN A 173 -18.18 -17.53 2.50
CA GLN A 173 -17.48 -16.48 1.76
C GLN A 173 -16.41 -17.05 0.83
N LEU A 174 -15.63 -18.05 1.29
CA LEU A 174 -14.66 -18.77 0.47
C LEU A 174 -15.33 -19.40 -0.76
N ARG A 175 -16.43 -20.13 -0.54
CA ARG A 175 -17.18 -20.77 -1.61
C ARG A 175 -17.58 -19.75 -2.66
N TRP A 176 -18.15 -18.61 -2.26
CA TRP A 176 -18.60 -17.61 -3.21
C TRP A 176 -17.45 -16.91 -3.95
N LEU A 177 -16.38 -16.55 -3.24
CA LEU A 177 -15.18 -15.99 -3.86
C LEU A 177 -14.49 -16.97 -4.82
N GLY A 178 -14.66 -18.27 -4.59
CA GLY A 178 -14.17 -19.35 -5.46
C GLY A 178 -14.94 -19.53 -6.78
N ILE A 179 -16.19 -19.03 -6.86
CA ILE A 179 -17.04 -19.17 -8.06
C ILE A 179 -16.49 -18.35 -9.23
N ASP A 180 -16.13 -17.08 -9.01
CA ASP A 180 -15.63 -16.20 -10.08
C ASP A 180 -14.11 -16.34 -10.25
N ARG A 181 -13.64 -17.25 -11.09
CA ARG A 181 -12.21 -17.44 -11.36
C ARG A 181 -11.61 -16.46 -12.38
N ARG A 182 -12.40 -15.56 -12.96
CA ARG A 182 -11.93 -14.68 -14.05
C ARG A 182 -11.35 -13.38 -13.52
N ARG A 183 -11.80 -12.93 -12.36
CA ARG A 183 -11.44 -11.63 -11.80
C ARG A 183 -10.50 -11.77 -10.62
N ARG A 184 -9.50 -10.88 -10.55
CA ARG A 184 -8.63 -10.75 -9.38
C ARG A 184 -9.46 -10.31 -8.19
N LYS A 185 -9.37 -11.06 -7.09
CA LYS A 185 -9.90 -10.70 -5.77
C LYS A 185 -8.81 -10.09 -4.91
N TYR A 186 -9.20 -9.20 -4.02
CA TYR A 186 -8.31 -8.59 -3.05
C TYR A 186 -8.74 -9.03 -1.64
N LEU A 187 -7.83 -9.56 -0.84
CA LEU A 187 -8.11 -9.91 0.55
C LEU A 187 -7.31 -8.97 1.45
N LEU A 188 -8.04 -8.15 2.21
CA LEU A 188 -7.50 -7.21 3.17
C LEU A 188 -7.38 -7.95 4.50
N LEU A 189 -6.19 -8.47 4.81
CA LEU A 189 -5.98 -9.19 6.05
C LEU A 189 -6.01 -8.22 7.24
N SER A 190 -6.60 -8.65 8.35
CA SER A 190 -6.46 -8.00 9.65
C SER A 190 -4.99 -8.04 10.10
N PRO A 191 -4.50 -7.05 10.87
CA PRO A 191 -3.18 -7.13 11.53
C PRO A 191 -2.97 -8.38 12.37
N ASP A 192 -4.06 -8.96 12.88
CA ASP A 192 -4.04 -10.18 13.71
C ASP A 192 -4.44 -11.44 12.91
N ALA A 193 -4.55 -11.35 11.58
CA ALA A 193 -4.86 -12.51 10.75
C ALA A 193 -3.72 -13.53 10.82
N GLY A 194 -4.04 -14.75 11.25
CA GLY A 194 -3.09 -15.84 11.33
C GLY A 194 -2.83 -16.51 9.98
N ARG A 195 -2.06 -17.60 10.04
CA ARG A 195 -1.69 -18.40 8.86
C ARG A 195 -2.89 -19.08 8.21
N GLN A 196 -3.95 -19.35 8.97
CA GLN A 196 -5.14 -20.05 8.48
C GLN A 196 -5.85 -19.27 7.37
N ALA A 197 -6.08 -17.96 7.56
CA ALA A 197 -6.64 -17.10 6.53
C ALA A 197 -5.80 -17.11 5.24
N VAL A 198 -4.47 -17.16 5.34
CA VAL A 198 -3.56 -17.20 4.19
C VAL A 198 -3.65 -18.54 3.45
N TYR A 199 -3.69 -19.67 4.18
CA TYR A 199 -3.90 -20.97 3.54
C TYR A 199 -5.25 -21.05 2.84
N GLN A 200 -6.32 -20.60 3.48
CA GLN A 200 -7.65 -20.55 2.87
C GLN A 200 -7.67 -19.63 1.64
N ALA A 201 -6.98 -18.49 1.69
CA ALA A 201 -6.85 -17.60 0.56
C ALA A 201 -6.10 -18.21 -0.62
N SER A 202 -5.14 -19.11 -0.37
CA SER A 202 -4.38 -19.79 -1.43
C SER A 202 -5.24 -20.72 -2.30
N GLU A 203 -6.42 -21.13 -1.82
CA GLU A 203 -7.41 -21.88 -2.60
C GLU A 203 -8.16 -20.98 -3.61
N LEU A 204 -8.01 -19.66 -3.50
CA LEU A 204 -8.63 -18.69 -4.40
C LEU A 204 -7.63 -18.28 -5.48
N SER A 205 -8.03 -18.40 -6.74
CA SER A 205 -7.24 -17.88 -7.86
C SER A 205 -8.14 -17.15 -8.87
N PRO A 206 -7.70 -15.99 -9.44
CA PRO A 206 -6.55 -15.18 -9.04
C PRO A 206 -6.85 -14.31 -7.79
N VAL A 207 -5.86 -14.15 -6.89
CA VAL A 207 -6.01 -13.40 -5.63
C VAL A 207 -4.79 -12.53 -5.30
N GLU A 208 -5.03 -11.40 -4.64
CA GLU A 208 -4.01 -10.52 -4.10
C GLU A 208 -4.24 -10.28 -2.60
N LEU A 209 -3.24 -10.56 -1.78
CA LEU A 209 -3.24 -10.34 -0.34
C LEU A 209 -2.71 -8.96 -0.02
N LEU A 210 -3.48 -8.19 0.75
CA LEU A 210 -3.04 -6.96 1.39
C LEU A 210 -2.73 -7.29 2.85
N VAL A 211 -1.44 -7.39 3.15
CA VAL A 211 -0.91 -7.85 4.44
C VAL A 211 -0.42 -6.66 5.27
N PRO A 212 -1.14 -6.23 6.31
CA PRO A 212 -0.63 -5.24 7.26
C PRO A 212 0.52 -5.79 8.11
N ALA A 213 1.64 -5.06 8.11
CA ALA A 213 2.79 -5.34 8.96
C ALA A 213 2.67 -4.55 10.27
N ARG A 214 2.46 -5.25 11.38
CA ARG A 214 2.38 -4.62 12.71
C ARG A 214 3.74 -4.02 13.07
N ASN A 215 3.77 -2.71 13.35
CA ASN A 215 5.01 -1.97 13.59
C ASN A 215 6.05 -2.21 12.47
N ASN A 216 5.60 -2.27 11.21
CA ASN A 216 6.43 -2.53 10.02
C ASN A 216 7.13 -3.89 10.00
N ARG A 217 6.69 -4.83 10.85
CA ARG A 217 7.29 -6.15 10.96
C ARG A 217 6.25 -7.24 10.75
N LEU A 218 6.70 -8.29 10.08
CA LEU A 218 6.05 -9.60 10.04
C LEU A 218 6.95 -10.59 10.80
N ASP A 219 6.35 -11.58 11.44
CA ASP A 219 7.14 -12.65 12.07
C ASP A 219 7.79 -13.53 10.99
N ASP A 220 8.92 -14.16 11.33
CA ASP A 220 9.72 -14.91 10.35
C ASP A 220 8.97 -16.12 9.78
N LYS A 221 8.12 -16.77 10.59
CA LYS A 221 7.32 -17.91 10.12
C LYS A 221 6.25 -17.46 9.13
N PHE A 222 5.65 -16.28 9.34
CA PHE A 222 4.68 -15.70 8.40
C PHE A 222 5.35 -15.21 7.11
N LEU A 223 6.55 -14.62 7.19
CA LEU A 223 7.34 -14.28 5.99
C LEU A 223 7.67 -15.53 5.17
N GLN A 224 8.05 -16.63 5.82
CA GLN A 224 8.34 -17.88 5.13
C GLN A 224 7.10 -18.48 4.48
N LEU A 225 5.93 -18.40 5.15
CA LEU A 225 4.66 -18.77 4.54
C LEU A 225 4.39 -17.96 3.27
N LEU A 226 4.50 -16.63 3.33
CA LEU A 226 4.28 -15.75 2.19
C LEU A 226 5.27 -16.01 1.04
N ALA A 227 6.53 -16.30 1.35
CA ALA A 227 7.55 -16.63 0.34
C ALA A 227 7.21 -17.90 -0.47
N ASN A 228 6.43 -18.82 0.12
CA ASN A 228 6.02 -20.06 -0.55
C ASN A 228 4.81 -19.87 -1.50
N LEU A 229 4.12 -18.72 -1.47
CA LEU A 229 2.89 -18.48 -2.22
C LEU A 229 3.16 -17.83 -3.58
N ARG A 230 3.75 -18.60 -4.50
CA ARG A 230 4.23 -18.07 -5.79
C ARG A 230 3.14 -17.59 -6.75
N GLU A 231 1.92 -18.10 -6.62
CA GLU A 231 0.80 -17.77 -7.52
C GLU A 231 -0.07 -16.60 -7.03
N MET A 232 0.19 -16.09 -5.83
CA MET A 232 -0.60 -15.02 -5.22
C MET A 232 0.10 -13.67 -5.38
N GLY A 233 -0.68 -12.63 -5.66
CA GLY A 233 -0.18 -11.27 -5.48
C GLY A 233 -0.03 -10.97 -3.99
N ILE A 234 1.11 -10.40 -3.58
CA ILE A 234 1.34 -10.01 -2.18
C ILE A 234 1.67 -8.52 -2.14
N THR A 235 0.87 -7.76 -1.41
CA THR A 235 1.12 -6.35 -1.09
C THR A 235 1.33 -6.22 0.42
N ILE A 236 2.52 -5.79 0.84
CA ILE A 236 2.84 -5.55 2.25
C ILE A 236 2.53 -4.10 2.60
N LEU A 237 1.70 -3.88 3.63
CA LEU A 237 1.31 -2.57 4.11
C LEU A 237 2.16 -2.21 5.33
N VAL A 238 2.92 -1.14 5.22
CA VAL A 238 3.77 -0.59 6.28
C VAL A 238 3.37 0.85 6.56
N ASP A 239 3.74 1.42 7.69
CA ASP A 239 3.55 2.85 7.99
C ASP A 239 4.78 3.68 7.58
N GLY A 240 4.69 5.02 7.74
CA GLY A 240 5.78 5.94 7.36
C GLY A 240 7.03 5.87 8.25
N ARG A 241 7.08 4.99 9.25
CA ARG A 241 8.27 4.69 10.07
C ARG A 241 9.07 3.51 9.52
N PHE A 242 8.77 3.06 8.31
CA PHE A 242 9.43 1.92 7.66
C PHE A 242 10.93 2.19 7.44
N THR A 243 11.78 1.34 8.03
CA THR A 243 13.24 1.52 8.01
C THR A 243 13.94 0.61 7.01
N ILE A 244 15.24 0.85 6.80
CA ILE A 244 16.09 -0.06 6.02
C ILE A 244 16.19 -1.47 6.64
N ALA A 245 16.13 -1.58 7.97
CA ALA A 245 16.15 -2.88 8.64
C ALA A 245 14.88 -3.68 8.34
N ASP A 246 13.72 -3.00 8.28
CA ASP A 246 12.46 -3.62 7.91
C ASP A 246 12.48 -4.06 6.43
N ALA A 247 12.97 -3.19 5.53
CA ALA A 247 13.18 -3.51 4.12
C ALA A 247 14.04 -4.75 3.89
N ARG A 248 15.16 -4.89 4.62
CA ARG A 248 16.05 -6.06 4.54
C ARG A 248 15.34 -7.37 4.89
N ARG A 249 14.34 -7.34 5.77
CA ARG A 249 13.59 -8.56 6.11
C ARG A 249 12.64 -8.96 4.99
N LEU A 250 12.07 -7.98 4.28
CA LEU A 250 11.17 -8.21 3.15
C LEU A 250 11.87 -8.74 1.90
N THR A 251 13.21 -8.66 1.80
CA THR A 251 13.95 -9.23 0.65
C THR A 251 13.88 -10.75 0.57
N ARG A 252 13.33 -11.41 1.60
CA ARG A 252 12.99 -12.85 1.56
C ARG A 252 11.81 -13.16 0.64
N LEU A 253 11.04 -12.15 0.24
CA LEU A 253 9.92 -12.28 -0.68
C LEU A 253 10.43 -11.98 -2.10
N GLU A 254 10.29 -12.94 -3.02
CA GLU A 254 10.76 -12.79 -4.40
C GLU A 254 9.87 -11.86 -5.23
N ASN A 255 8.56 -11.87 -4.97
CA ASN A 255 7.55 -11.11 -5.72
C ASN A 255 6.54 -10.48 -4.75
N PHE A 256 6.75 -9.21 -4.40
CA PHE A 256 5.81 -8.45 -3.58
C PHE A 256 5.74 -6.99 -4.02
N SER A 257 4.63 -6.34 -3.67
CA SER A 257 4.46 -4.88 -3.73
C SER A 257 4.52 -4.30 -2.33
N LEU A 258 5.02 -3.08 -2.20
CA LEU A 258 5.07 -2.35 -0.94
C LEU A 258 4.07 -1.19 -0.97
N LYS A 259 3.23 -1.09 0.04
CA LYS A 259 2.33 0.05 0.25
C LYS A 259 2.67 0.73 1.57
N VAL A 260 3.17 1.96 1.49
CA VAL A 260 3.49 2.77 2.67
C VAL A 260 2.28 3.65 2.99
N VAL A 261 1.76 3.51 4.20
CA VAL A 261 0.55 4.17 4.68
C VAL A 261 0.93 5.28 5.66
N LEU A 262 0.86 6.54 5.22
CA LEU A 262 1.07 7.68 6.11
C LEU A 262 -0.20 7.89 6.93
N GLN A 263 -0.09 8.03 8.26
CA GLN A 263 -1.27 8.27 9.11
C GLN A 263 -1.74 9.74 9.02
N ASP A 264 -2.82 10.07 9.72
CA ASP A 264 -3.24 11.46 9.97
C ASP A 264 -3.18 11.72 11.48
N PRO A 265 -2.25 12.55 11.99
CA PRO A 265 -1.23 13.32 11.25
C PRO A 265 -0.13 12.42 10.62
N PRO A 266 0.53 12.89 9.54
CA PRO A 266 1.55 12.12 8.85
C PRO A 266 2.77 11.90 9.74
N GLN A 267 3.10 10.64 9.98
CA GLN A 267 4.33 10.22 10.64
C GLN A 267 5.28 9.65 9.60
N MET A 268 6.44 10.29 9.43
CA MET A 268 7.46 9.90 8.47
C MET A 268 8.84 9.98 9.11
N ILE A 269 9.65 8.94 8.94
CA ILE A 269 11.06 9.00 9.34
C ILE A 269 11.88 9.81 8.33
N PRO A 270 12.93 10.52 8.78
CA PRO A 270 13.93 11.05 7.88
C PRO A 270 14.52 9.95 6.98
N GLY A 271 14.63 10.23 5.68
CA GLY A 271 15.22 9.30 4.71
C GLY A 271 14.25 8.25 4.13
N LEU A 272 12.95 8.28 4.47
CA LEU A 272 11.96 7.38 3.85
C LEU A 272 11.94 7.50 2.31
N VAL A 273 11.98 8.73 1.78
CA VAL A 273 12.02 8.99 0.34
C VAL A 273 13.22 8.31 -0.32
N ASP A 274 14.40 8.44 0.29
CA ASP A 274 15.64 7.82 -0.20
C ASP A 274 15.58 6.30 -0.13
N LEU A 275 15.02 5.76 0.96
CA LEU A 275 14.79 4.33 1.11
C LEU A 275 13.91 3.80 -0.03
N LEU A 276 12.75 4.42 -0.28
CA LEU A 276 11.86 4.01 -1.35
C LEU A 276 12.51 4.15 -2.74
N GLY A 277 13.31 5.19 -2.96
CA GLY A 277 14.12 5.35 -4.15
C GLY A 277 15.07 4.17 -4.38
N ARG A 278 15.71 3.68 -3.30
CA ARG A 278 16.66 2.55 -3.30
C ARG A 278 16.03 1.17 -3.37
N LEU A 279 14.73 1.00 -3.11
CA LEU A 279 14.02 -0.30 -3.26
C LEU A 279 13.82 -0.70 -4.74
N HIS A 280 14.75 -0.33 -5.60
CA HIS A 280 14.85 -0.74 -6.99
C HIS A 280 16.11 -1.60 -7.14
N PRO A 281 16.18 -2.52 -8.10
CA PRO A 281 17.43 -3.19 -8.39
C PRO A 281 18.47 -2.14 -8.80
N PRO A 282 19.75 -2.28 -8.40
CA PRO A 282 20.81 -1.66 -9.17
C PRO A 282 20.68 -2.18 -10.62
N ARG A 283 20.67 -1.28 -11.59
CA ARG A 283 20.81 -1.64 -13.01
C ARG A 283 22.11 -2.40 -13.23
#